data_AF-A0A523X6G1-F1
#
_entry.id   AF-A0A523X6G1-F1
#
_cell.length_a   1.000
_cell.length_b   1.000
_cell.length_c   1.000
_cell.angle_alpha   90.00
_cell.angle_beta   90.00
_cell.angle_gamma   90.00
#
_symmetry.space_group_name_H-M   'P 1'
#
loop_
_entity.id
_entity.type
_entity.pdbx_description
1 polymer ?
#
loop_
_entity_poly.entity_id
_entity_poly.type
_entity_poly.pdbx_seq_one_letter_code
_entity_poly.pdbx_strand_id
1 'polypeptide(L)' 'MFVQTFRRTEEGSYYYDVFDSEGKYIAKVPLKVRPRDWKNNKLYTIEEDEEGYQYVKRYKVIWRY' A
#
# COMPACT_ATOMS: atom_id res chain seq x y z
N MET A 1 -4.76 -2.77 -8.15
CA MET A 1 -5.48 -3.29 -6.97
C MET A 1 -4.49 -3.79 -5.93
N PHE A 2 -4.76 -3.59 -4.63
CA PHE A 2 -3.98 -4.19 -3.55
C PHE A 2 -4.83 -5.23 -2.81
N VAL A 3 -4.30 -6.42 -2.64
CA VAL A 3 -4.94 -7.49 -1.85
C VAL A 3 -4.07 -7.78 -0.64
N GLN A 4 -4.60 -7.52 0.56
CA GLN A 4 -3.92 -7.87 1.79
C GLN A 4 -3.86 -9.39 1.91
N THR A 5 -2.68 -9.93 2.17
CA THR A 5 -2.50 -11.35 2.45
C THR A 5 -2.49 -11.58 3.96
N PHE A 6 -2.78 -12.81 4.40
CA PHE A 6 -2.67 -13.20 5.81
C PHE A 6 -1.22 -13.32 6.30
N ARG A 7 -0.23 -13.15 5.42
CA ARG A 7 1.19 -13.22 5.79
C ARG A 7 1.66 -11.89 6.36
N ARG A 8 2.32 -11.95 7.50
CA ARG A 8 2.97 -10.82 8.15
C ARG A 8 4.50 -10.91 7.99
N THR A 9 5.15 -9.75 7.97
CA THR A 9 6.61 -9.66 8.14
C THR A 9 6.98 -9.88 9.61
N GLU A 10 8.26 -10.14 9.88
CA GLU A 10 8.79 -10.20 11.25
C GLU A 10 8.55 -8.88 12.01
N GLU A 11 8.56 -7.75 11.29
CA GLU A 11 8.22 -6.42 11.81
C GLU A 11 6.71 -6.16 11.97
N GLY A 12 5.85 -7.18 11.84
CA GLY A 12 4.40 -7.07 12.04
C GLY A 12 3.62 -6.38 10.92
N SER A 13 4.27 -6.06 9.80
CA SER A 13 3.61 -5.48 8.62
C SER A 13 2.88 -6.54 7.81
N TYR A 14 1.88 -6.17 7.00
CA TYR A 14 1.23 -7.11 6.10
C TYR A 14 1.87 -7.11 4.72
N TYR A 15 1.93 -8.29 4.09
CA TYR A 15 2.22 -8.38 2.67
C TYR A 15 0.96 -8.10 1.84
N TYR A 16 1.15 -7.34 0.77
CA TYR A 16 0.13 -7.04 -0.22
C TYR A 16 0.54 -7.56 -1.59
N ASP A 17 -0.38 -8.25 -2.25
CA ASP A 17 -0.26 -8.57 -3.67
C ASP A 17 -0.80 -7.40 -4.49
N VAL A 18 0.03 -6.90 -5.40
CA VAL A 18 -0.26 -5.73 -6.24
C VAL A 18 -0.58 -6.20 -7.64
N PHE A 19 -1.71 -5.74 -8.15
CA PHE A 19 -2.19 -6.00 -9.51
C PHE A 19 -2.38 -4.70 -10.27
N ASP A 20 -2.21 -4.71 -11.59
CA ASP A 20 -2.57 -3.57 -12.44
C ASP A 20 -4.09 -3.46 -12.64
N SER A 21 -4.52 -2.57 -13.52
CA SER A 21 -5.93 -2.39 -13.88
C SER A 21 -6.52 -3.54 -14.69
N GLU A 22 -5.68 -4.36 -15.34
CA GLU A 22 -6.09 -5.54 -16.11
C GLU A 22 -6.12 -6.81 -15.25
N GLY A 23 -5.71 -6.71 -13.98
CA GLY A 23 -5.65 -7.83 -13.04
C GLY A 23 -4.36 -8.65 -13.14
N LYS A 24 -3.35 -8.18 -13.87
CA LYS A 24 -2.04 -8.85 -13.93
C LYS A 24 -1.28 -8.61 -12.63
N TYR A 25 -0.71 -9.67 -12.08
CA TYR A 25 0.14 -9.59 -10.90
C TYR A 25 1.44 -8.84 -11.23
N ILE A 26 1.74 -7.81 -10.43
CA ILE A 26 2.93 -6.98 -10.57
C ILE A 26 3.99 -7.39 -9.55
N ALA A 27 3.64 -7.42 -8.26
CA ALA A 27 4.58 -7.62 -7.17
C ALA A 27 3.90 -7.99 -5.85
N LYS A 28 4.69 -8.53 -4.91
CA LYS A 28 4.33 -8.67 -3.50
C LYS A 28 5.18 -7.70 -2.70
N VAL A 29 4.54 -6.81 -1.94
CA VAL A 29 5.23 -5.76 -1.18
C VAL A 29 4.81 -5.80 0.29
N PRO A 30 5.76 -5.72 1.25
CA PRO A 30 5.42 -5.48 2.63
C PRO A 30 5.08 -4.01 2.82
N LEU A 31 3.89 -3.71 3.35
CA LEU A 31 3.49 -2.34 3.69
C LEU A 31 3.14 -2.25 5.18
N LYS A 32 3.77 -1.29 5.86
CA LYS A 32 3.44 -0.92 7.25
C LYS A 32 2.07 -0.24 7.36
N VAL A 33 1.62 0.39 6.28
CA VAL A 33 0.37 1.15 6.20
C VAL A 33 -0.64 0.42 5.32
N ARG A 34 -1.92 0.58 5.63
CA ARG A 34 -2.99 0.01 4.81
C ARG A 34 -3.20 0.89 3.57
N PRO A 35 -2.93 0.39 2.35
CA PRO A 35 -3.22 1.12 1.13
C PRO A 35 -4.73 1.32 1.00
N ARG A 36 -5.16 2.55 0.69
CA ARG A 36 -6.58 2.89 0.49
C ARG A 36 -6.93 2.99 -0.99
N ASP A 37 -6.08 3.64 -1.78
CA ASP A 37 -6.30 3.83 -3.21
C ASP A 37 -4.98 3.89 -3.98
N TRP A 38 -4.98 3.45 -5.24
CA TRP A 38 -3.87 3.62 -6.17
C TRP A 38 -4.39 4.27 -7.44
N LYS A 39 -3.89 5.48 -7.75
CA LYS A 39 -4.21 6.15 -9.02
C LYS A 39 -3.03 6.92 -9.55
N ASN A 40 -2.79 6.87 -10.86
CA ASN A 40 -1.75 7.66 -11.55
C ASN A 40 -0.37 7.58 -10.88
N ASN A 41 0.10 6.37 -10.58
CA ASN A 41 1.37 6.11 -9.87
C ASN A 41 1.48 6.81 -8.51
N LYS A 42 0.35 7.04 -7.84
CA LYS A 42 0.27 7.56 -6.48
C LYS A 42 -0.48 6.58 -5.60
N LEU A 43 0.12 6.25 -4.47
CA LEU A 43 -0.49 5.47 -3.41
C LEU A 43 -1.06 6.42 -2.36
N TYR A 44 -2.34 6.23 -2.04
CA TYR A 44 -3.04 6.99 -1.02
C TYR A 44 -3.31 6.10 0.20
N THR A 45 -3.11 6.68 1.37
CA THR A 45 -3.26 6.03 2.67
C THR A 45 -3.98 6.97 3.62
N ILE A 46 -4.59 6.40 4.65
CA ILE A 46 -5.11 7.16 5.80
C ILE A 46 -4.19 6.82 6.96
N GLU A 47 -3.55 7.84 7.51
CA GLU A 47 -2.64 7.74 8.64
C GLU A 47 -3.11 8.70 9.74
N GLU A 48 -2.56 8.55 10.94
CA GLU A 48 -2.92 9.32 12.11
C GLU A 48 -1.70 10.10 12.61
N ASP A 49 -1.90 11.31 13.11
CA ASP A 49 -0.83 12.09 13.75
C ASP A 49 -0.72 11.77 15.25
N GLU A 50 0.22 12.42 15.93
CA GLU A 50 0.45 12.19 17.37
C GLU A 50 -0.74 12.64 18.24
N GLU A 51 -1.63 13.49 17.72
CA GLU A 51 -2.82 14.00 18.40
C GLU A 51 -4.07 13.15 18.09
N GLY A 52 -3.96 12.13 17.24
CA GLY A 52 -5.05 11.23 16.88
C GLY A 52 -5.88 11.70 15.67
N TYR A 53 -5.46 12.74 14.96
CA TYR A 53 -6.19 13.22 13.78
C TYR A 53 -5.79 12.43 12.53
N GLN A 54 -6.81 12.00 11.78
CA GLN A 54 -6.61 11.29 10.53
C GLN A 54 -6.29 12.24 9.39
N TYR A 55 -5.27 11.91 8.61
CA TYR A 55 -4.90 12.63 7.40
C TYR A 55 -4.62 11.67 6.23
N VAL A 56 -4.76 12.20 5.02
CA VAL A 56 -4.44 11.46 3.80
C VAL A 56 -2.97 11.66 3.46
N LYS A 57 -2.16 10.60 3.54
CA LYS A 57 -0.78 10.62 3.05
C LYS A 57 -0.71 10.05 1.63
N ARG A 58 0.00 10.78 0.76
CA ARG A 58 0.18 10.44 -0.66
C ARG A 58 1.65 10.15 -0.95
N TYR A 59 1.92 8.94 -1.42
CA TYR A 59 3.25 8.49 -1.82
C TYR A 59 3.36 8.47 -3.35
N LYS A 60 4.51 8.94 -3.87
CA LYS A 60 4.86 8.73 -5.28
C LYS A 60 5.37 7.30 -5.43
N VAL A 61 4.77 6.53 -6.34
CA VAL A 61 5.24 5.19 -6.65
C VAL A 61 6.10 5.24 -7.90
N ILE A 62 7.31 4.69 -7.81
CA ILE A 62 8.25 4.61 -8.92
C ILE A 62 8.59 3.14 -9.11
N TRP A 63 8.22 2.61 -10.27
CA TRP A 63 8.63 1.29 -10.71
C TRP A 63 10.01 1.39 -11.35
N ARG A 64 11.00 0.69 -10.79
CA ARG A 64 12.32 0.52 -11.41
C ARG A 64 12.34 -0.87 -12.01
N TYR A 65 12.20 -0.94 -13.33
CA TYR A 65 12.39 -2.16 -14.12
C TYR A 65 13.84 -2.25 -14.59
#